data_AF-A0A7C4I092-F1
#
_entry.id   AF-A0A7C4I092-F1
#
_cell.length_a   1.000
_cell.length_b   1.000
_cell.length_c   1.000
_cell.angle_alpha   90.00
_cell.angle_beta   90.00
_cell.angle_gamma   90.00
#
_symmetry.space_group_name_H-M   'P 1'
#
loop_
_entity.id
_entity.type
_entity.pdbx_description
1 polymer ?
#
loop_
_entity_poly.entity_id
_entity_poly.type
_entity_poly.pdbx_seq_one_letter_code
_entity_poly.pdbx_strand_id
1 'polypeptide(L)'
;MFEMWVGRVLITAENDKWARIAAEVATGFASSIIGSPAEAGIERLLPTNETPDGRAGALIQIYHRTRSDLKRQMVARIGQCVMTCPTTAAFNALEGTARKLKVGRSLRFFGDGFQKLDEIYGRKVWRIPVMEGEFIVEDKFGVKKGVAGGNFLVMAEDLKSGLAAAEAAVEAIRGNIRGVILPFPGGICRSGSKVGSLKYKIPASTNHLYCPTLRDIEPESKVPEGVKTIYEVVINGLGLSEVKTAMAEGIRAAVKVPGVIRISAGNYGGKLGQHKLYLRELLGG
;
A
#
# COMPACT_ATOMS: atom_id res chain seq x y z
N MET A 1 -6.82 5.89 12.09
CA MET A 1 -6.47 5.85 10.65
C MET A 1 -6.60 7.24 10.07
N PHE A 2 -5.93 7.50 8.95
CA PHE A 2 -5.79 8.82 8.35
C PHE A 2 -6.42 8.88 6.96
N GLU A 3 -6.99 10.02 6.61
CA GLU A 3 -7.38 10.28 5.22
C GLU A 3 -6.18 10.73 4.38
N MET A 4 -5.88 10.00 3.30
CA MET A 4 -4.82 10.34 2.36
C MET A 4 -5.35 10.37 0.93
N TRP A 5 -4.68 11.11 0.05
CA TRP A 5 -4.96 11.01 -1.38
C TRP A 5 -4.36 9.72 -1.91
N VAL A 6 -5.15 9.00 -2.70
CA VAL A 6 -4.74 7.76 -3.38
C VAL A 6 -4.90 7.90 -4.89
N GLY A 7 -3.91 7.41 -5.62
CA GLY A 7 -4.00 7.09 -7.05
C GLY A 7 -3.91 5.57 -7.23
N ARG A 8 -4.71 5.02 -8.15
CA ARG A 8 -4.69 3.61 -8.52
C ARG A 8 -4.28 3.49 -9.99
N VAL A 9 -3.24 2.72 -10.25
CA VAL A 9 -2.61 2.59 -11.57
C VAL A 9 -2.69 1.13 -11.98
N LEU A 10 -3.15 0.88 -13.20
CA LEU A 10 -3.00 -0.40 -13.86
C LEU A 10 -1.73 -0.34 -14.71
N ILE A 11 -0.77 -1.21 -14.41
CA ILE A 11 0.40 -1.45 -15.25
C ILE A 11 0.11 -2.72 -16.05
N THR A 12 0.24 -2.67 -17.37
CA THR A 12 0.14 -3.84 -18.24
C THR A 12 1.49 -4.14 -18.85
N ALA A 13 1.76 -5.39 -19.18
CA ALA A 13 3.00 -5.83 -19.81
C ALA A 13 2.76 -7.09 -20.65
N GLU A 14 3.76 -7.53 -21.40
CA GLU A 14 3.70 -8.74 -22.25
C GLU A 14 3.23 -9.99 -21.51
N ASN A 15 3.62 -10.13 -20.23
CA ASN A 15 3.24 -11.26 -19.38
C ASN A 15 3.29 -10.90 -17.89
N ASP A 16 2.79 -11.81 -17.05
CA ASP A 16 2.71 -11.63 -15.59
C ASP A 16 4.07 -11.31 -14.95
N LYS A 17 5.16 -11.87 -15.48
CA LYS A 17 6.51 -11.63 -14.96
C LYS A 17 6.87 -10.15 -15.09
N TRP A 18 6.70 -9.55 -16.27
CA TRP A 18 7.05 -8.14 -16.50
C TRP A 18 6.10 -7.18 -15.80
N ALA A 19 4.80 -7.49 -15.76
CA ALA A 19 3.82 -6.68 -15.04
C ALA A 19 4.16 -6.64 -13.53
N ARG A 20 4.52 -7.79 -12.96
CA ARG A 20 4.98 -7.92 -11.57
C ARG A 20 6.26 -7.13 -11.32
N ILE A 21 7.29 -7.30 -12.15
CA ILE A 21 8.57 -6.59 -12.01
C ILE A 21 8.34 -5.06 -11.99
N ALA A 22 7.56 -4.54 -12.95
CA ALA A 22 7.24 -3.12 -13.01
C ALA A 22 6.53 -2.65 -11.74
N ALA A 23 5.56 -3.42 -11.24
CA ALA A 23 4.80 -3.10 -10.04
C ALA A 23 5.65 -3.14 -8.77
N GLU A 24 6.53 -4.15 -8.62
CA GLU A 24 7.44 -4.29 -7.48
C GLU A 24 8.43 -3.13 -7.42
N VAL A 25 9.06 -2.78 -8.54
CA VAL A 25 10.00 -1.64 -8.60
C VAL A 25 9.27 -0.32 -8.36
N ALA A 26 8.10 -0.11 -8.99
CA ALA A 26 7.33 1.13 -8.84
C ALA A 26 6.79 1.33 -7.41
N THR A 27 6.59 0.25 -6.64
CA THR A 27 6.09 0.29 -5.26
C THR A 27 7.18 0.10 -4.21
N GLY A 28 8.43 -0.12 -4.62
CA GLY A 28 9.61 -0.17 -3.75
C GLY A 28 9.91 1.18 -3.06
N PHE A 29 10.62 1.12 -1.93
CA PHE A 29 10.92 2.28 -1.07
C PHE A 29 9.69 3.16 -0.82
N ALA A 30 8.60 2.55 -0.34
CA ALA A 30 7.31 3.21 -0.16
C ALA A 30 6.51 2.66 1.03
N SER A 31 7.18 2.38 2.15
CA SER A 31 6.52 1.73 3.31
C SER A 31 5.73 2.69 4.19
N SER A 32 6.27 3.88 4.45
CA SER A 32 5.61 4.90 5.27
C SER A 32 6.06 6.29 4.89
N ILE A 33 5.12 7.23 4.73
CA ILE A 33 5.42 8.64 4.41
C ILE A 33 6.16 9.40 5.53
N ILE A 34 6.43 8.76 6.67
CA ILE A 34 7.28 9.32 7.73
C ILE A 34 8.74 9.43 7.24
N GLY A 35 9.21 8.48 6.42
CA GLY A 35 10.59 8.46 5.90
C GLY A 35 10.73 8.01 4.45
N SER A 36 9.74 7.30 3.90
CA SER A 36 9.67 6.97 2.47
C SER A 36 9.03 8.12 1.67
N PRO A 37 9.36 8.28 0.37
CA PRO A 37 8.76 9.32 -0.47
C PRO A 37 7.25 9.20 -0.70
N ALA A 38 6.69 7.99 -0.50
CA ALA A 38 5.26 7.68 -0.63
C ALA A 38 4.91 6.49 0.27
N GLU A 39 3.62 6.19 0.37
CA GLU A 39 3.13 4.85 0.70
C GLU A 39 2.62 4.20 -0.58
N ALA A 40 3.10 3.01 -0.93
CA ALA A 40 2.67 2.33 -2.15
C ALA A 40 2.73 0.81 -2.00
N GLY A 41 1.97 0.11 -2.84
CA GLY A 41 1.95 -1.35 -2.84
C GLY A 41 1.17 -1.92 -4.01
N ILE A 42 1.38 -3.21 -4.24
CA ILE A 42 0.63 -4.00 -5.21
C ILE A 42 -0.70 -4.38 -4.56
N GLU A 43 -1.81 -4.06 -5.23
CA GLU A 43 -3.14 -4.48 -4.83
C GLU A 43 -3.40 -5.92 -5.29
N ARG A 44 -3.23 -6.19 -6.59
CA ARG A 44 -3.31 -7.54 -7.17
C ARG A 44 -2.77 -7.58 -8.60
N LEU A 45 -2.49 -8.78 -9.07
CA LEU A 45 -2.32 -9.06 -10.50
C LEU A 45 -3.70 -9.21 -11.18
N LEU A 46 -3.75 -8.93 -12.48
CA LEU A 46 -4.93 -9.04 -13.32
C LEU A 46 -4.67 -9.98 -14.50
N PRO A 47 -5.62 -10.89 -14.80
CA PRO A 47 -5.61 -11.64 -16.05
C PRO A 47 -5.87 -10.72 -17.26
N THR A 48 -5.51 -11.20 -18.44
CA THR A 48 -5.61 -10.48 -19.72
C THR A 48 -7.02 -10.00 -20.07
N ASN A 49 -8.06 -10.70 -19.65
CA ASN A 49 -9.46 -10.35 -19.91
C ASN A 49 -10.01 -9.22 -19.01
N GLU A 50 -9.25 -8.77 -18.02
CA GLU A 50 -9.61 -7.65 -17.14
C GLU A 50 -8.88 -6.34 -17.50
N THR A 51 -8.06 -6.33 -18.54
CA THR A 51 -7.23 -5.18 -18.93
C THR A 51 -7.70 -4.58 -20.27
N PRO A 52 -7.54 -3.26 -20.46
CA PRO A 52 -8.06 -2.59 -21.67
C PRO A 52 -7.34 -3.01 -22.95
N ASP A 53 -6.09 -3.47 -22.86
CA ASP A 53 -5.24 -3.84 -23.98
C ASP A 53 -5.11 -5.36 -24.17
N GLY A 54 -5.83 -6.16 -23.38
CA GLY A 54 -5.81 -7.62 -23.47
C GLY A 54 -4.52 -8.27 -22.96
N ARG A 55 -3.70 -7.56 -22.17
CA ARG A 55 -2.39 -8.04 -21.68
C ARG A 55 -2.39 -8.27 -20.16
N ALA A 56 -1.39 -9.01 -19.68
CA ALA A 56 -1.21 -9.25 -18.25
C ALA A 56 -1.07 -7.94 -17.47
N GLY A 57 -1.71 -7.84 -16.31
CA GLY A 57 -1.80 -6.58 -15.57
C GLY A 57 -1.39 -6.67 -14.10
N ALA A 58 -1.00 -5.54 -13.52
CA ALA A 58 -0.79 -5.35 -12.11
C ALA A 58 -1.43 -4.04 -11.66
N LEU A 59 -2.31 -4.11 -10.65
CA LEU A 59 -2.86 -2.94 -9.99
C LEU A 59 -1.95 -2.54 -8.85
N ILE A 60 -1.55 -1.27 -8.85
CA ILE A 60 -0.82 -0.65 -7.74
C ILE A 60 -1.60 0.53 -7.19
N GLN A 61 -1.36 0.84 -5.93
CA GLN A 61 -1.86 2.04 -5.28
C GLN A 61 -0.70 2.88 -4.75
N ILE A 62 -0.82 4.20 -4.85
CA ILE A 62 0.16 5.17 -4.34
C ILE A 62 -0.59 6.21 -3.52
N TYR A 63 -0.07 6.49 -2.32
CA TYR A 63 -0.69 7.32 -1.30
C TYR A 63 0.21 8.50 -0.93
N HIS A 64 -0.40 9.67 -0.74
CA HIS A 64 0.25 10.82 -0.10
C HIS A 64 -0.74 11.75 0.61
N ARG A 65 -0.25 12.61 1.50
CA ARG A 65 -1.07 13.60 2.24
C ARG A 65 -1.71 14.67 1.35
N THR A 66 -1.02 15.06 0.28
CA THR A 66 -1.44 16.14 -0.63
C THR A 66 -1.53 15.64 -2.06
N ARG A 67 -2.38 16.27 -2.87
CA ARG A 67 -2.49 15.96 -4.31
C ARG A 67 -1.21 16.30 -5.08
N SER A 68 -0.49 17.34 -4.66
CA SER A 68 0.74 17.78 -5.31
C SER A 68 1.82 16.73 -5.16
N ASP A 69 2.04 16.26 -3.93
CA ASP A 69 3.02 15.22 -3.65
C ASP A 69 2.61 13.89 -4.26
N LEU A 70 1.31 13.53 -4.21
CA LEU A 70 0.82 12.33 -4.89
C LEU A 70 1.14 12.41 -6.39
N LYS A 71 0.85 13.54 -7.04
CA LYS A 71 1.19 13.74 -8.46
C LYS A 71 2.69 13.56 -8.70
N ARG A 72 3.53 14.18 -7.87
CA ARG A 72 4.99 14.08 -7.97
C ARG A 72 5.45 12.62 -7.87
N GLN A 73 4.93 11.88 -6.90
CA GLN A 73 5.27 10.47 -6.69
C GLN A 73 4.76 9.57 -7.82
N MET A 74 3.55 9.78 -8.32
CA MET A 74 3.03 9.04 -9.48
C MET A 74 3.86 9.30 -10.73
N VAL A 75 4.23 10.56 -11.02
CA VAL A 75 5.10 10.90 -12.17
C VAL A 75 6.48 10.25 -12.01
N ALA A 76 7.11 10.37 -10.85
CA ALA A 76 8.44 9.80 -10.62
C ALA A 76 8.44 8.27 -10.75
N ARG A 77 7.48 7.59 -10.11
CA ARG A 77 7.40 6.12 -10.10
C ARG A 77 7.00 5.56 -11.45
N ILE A 78 6.00 6.13 -12.12
CA ILE A 78 5.64 5.67 -13.48
C ILE A 78 6.78 5.98 -14.45
N GLY A 79 7.40 7.16 -14.37
CA GLY A 79 8.48 7.54 -15.29
C GLY A 79 9.79 6.79 -15.10
N GLN A 80 10.16 6.43 -13.87
CA GLN A 80 11.46 5.81 -13.58
C GLN A 80 11.40 4.30 -13.34
N CYS A 81 10.20 3.74 -13.17
CA CYS A 81 10.02 2.32 -12.86
C CYS A 81 9.08 1.59 -13.83
N VAL A 82 8.14 2.30 -14.46
CA VAL A 82 7.19 1.70 -15.41
C VAL A 82 7.65 1.98 -16.83
N MET A 83 7.76 3.25 -17.25
CA MET A 83 8.23 3.64 -18.60
C MET A 83 9.58 3.02 -18.98
N THR A 84 10.45 2.78 -18.00
CA THR A 84 11.77 2.16 -18.18
C THR A 84 11.74 0.63 -18.13
N CYS A 85 10.62 0.03 -17.72
CA CYS A 85 10.45 -1.41 -17.65
C CYS A 85 9.94 -1.94 -19.01
N PRO A 86 10.54 -3.03 -19.54
CA PRO A 86 10.17 -3.60 -20.83
C PRO A 86 8.68 -3.87 -20.98
N THR A 87 8.16 -3.61 -22.18
CA THR A 87 6.82 -3.91 -22.68
C THR A 87 5.68 -3.15 -21.99
N THR A 88 5.95 -2.27 -21.04
CA THR A 88 4.88 -1.78 -20.17
C THR A 88 3.98 -0.72 -20.80
N ALA A 89 2.74 -0.64 -20.31
CA ALA A 89 1.87 0.51 -20.46
C ALA A 89 1.20 0.85 -19.11
N ALA A 90 0.78 2.10 -18.93
CA ALA A 90 0.18 2.58 -17.67
C ALA A 90 -1.19 3.25 -17.89
N PHE A 91 -2.23 2.67 -17.28
CA PHE A 91 -3.62 3.10 -17.41
C PHE A 91 -4.24 3.52 -16.07
N ASN A 92 -5.23 4.40 -16.14
CA ASN A 92 -6.01 4.81 -14.98
C ASN A 92 -6.89 3.66 -14.49
N ALA A 93 -6.71 3.24 -13.24
CA ALA A 93 -7.54 2.20 -12.62
C ALA A 93 -8.54 2.77 -11.59
N LEU A 94 -8.70 4.09 -11.56
CA LEU A 94 -9.68 4.79 -10.71
C LEU A 94 -10.55 5.71 -11.58
N GLU A 95 -11.60 5.14 -12.16
CA GLU A 95 -12.52 5.85 -13.03
C GLU A 95 -13.61 6.60 -12.23
N GLY A 96 -14.35 7.49 -12.90
CA GLY A 96 -15.46 8.23 -12.28
C GLY A 96 -15.08 9.23 -11.17
N THR A 97 -13.81 9.44 -10.88
CA THR A 97 -13.39 10.37 -9.81
C THR A 97 -13.57 11.83 -10.19
N ALA A 98 -14.06 12.66 -9.26
CA ALA A 98 -14.19 14.10 -9.43
C ALA A 98 -12.86 14.83 -9.70
N ARG A 99 -11.73 14.26 -9.28
CA ARG A 99 -10.40 14.85 -9.45
C ARG A 99 -9.51 13.89 -10.23
N LYS A 100 -8.74 14.43 -11.19
CA LYS A 100 -7.75 13.68 -11.95
C LYS A 100 -6.41 14.43 -11.96
N LEU A 101 -5.30 13.69 -11.90
CA LEU A 101 -3.94 14.21 -11.99
C LEU A 101 -3.40 14.02 -13.41
N LYS A 102 -2.79 15.08 -13.96
CA LYS A 102 -2.16 15.10 -15.28
C LYS A 102 -0.80 14.38 -15.27
N VAL A 103 -0.78 13.07 -15.04
CA VAL A 103 0.46 12.27 -14.89
C VAL A 103 1.05 11.90 -16.25
N GLY A 104 0.32 11.20 -17.12
CA GLY A 104 0.80 10.89 -18.48
C GLY A 104 1.10 12.15 -19.28
N ARG A 105 0.28 13.19 -19.11
CA ARG A 105 0.59 14.52 -19.65
C ARG A 105 1.95 15.03 -19.18
N SER A 106 2.33 14.87 -17.92
CA SER A 106 3.65 15.30 -17.45
C SER A 106 4.77 14.43 -18.03
N LEU A 107 4.56 13.11 -18.15
CA LEU A 107 5.56 12.18 -18.70
C LEU A 107 5.82 12.36 -20.19
N ARG A 108 4.81 12.81 -20.95
CA ARG A 108 4.89 12.98 -22.42
C ARG A 108 6.10 13.77 -22.90
N PHE A 109 6.60 14.70 -22.10
CA PHE A 109 7.73 15.54 -22.47
C PHE A 109 9.04 14.73 -22.64
N PHE A 110 9.11 13.51 -22.11
CA PHE A 110 10.22 12.59 -22.38
C PHE A 110 10.36 12.25 -23.87
N GLY A 111 9.27 12.31 -24.64
CA GLY A 111 9.30 12.08 -26.09
C GLY A 111 9.89 13.23 -26.90
N ASP A 112 10.37 14.31 -26.26
CA ASP A 112 11.11 15.42 -26.89
C ASP A 112 10.47 15.99 -28.18
N GLY A 113 9.15 16.15 -28.17
CA GLY A 113 8.38 16.67 -29.31
C GLY A 113 7.85 15.59 -30.26
N PHE A 114 8.34 14.35 -30.16
CA PHE A 114 7.88 13.21 -30.98
C PHE A 114 6.68 12.46 -30.37
N GLN A 115 6.31 12.75 -29.13
CA GLN A 115 5.14 12.15 -28.50
C GLN A 115 3.84 12.49 -29.24
N LYS A 116 2.94 11.52 -29.35
CA LYS A 116 1.62 11.68 -29.99
C LYS A 116 0.50 11.54 -28.97
N LEU A 117 -0.51 12.39 -29.08
CA LEU A 117 -1.79 12.23 -28.37
C LEU A 117 -2.66 11.28 -29.20
N ASP A 118 -3.25 10.28 -28.57
CA ASP A 118 -4.05 9.27 -29.25
C ASP A 118 -5.24 8.83 -28.40
N GLU A 119 -6.13 8.04 -29.01
CA GLU A 119 -7.23 7.34 -28.34
C GLU A 119 -7.12 5.84 -28.62
N ILE A 120 -6.70 5.07 -27.61
CA ILE A 120 -6.50 3.62 -27.72
C ILE A 120 -7.34 2.95 -26.64
N TYR A 121 -8.07 1.90 -27.00
CA TYR A 121 -8.96 1.15 -26.08
C TYR A 121 -10.01 2.03 -25.39
N GLY A 122 -10.50 3.07 -26.08
CA GLY A 122 -11.42 4.08 -25.54
C GLY A 122 -10.80 4.99 -24.48
N ARG A 123 -9.46 5.02 -24.39
CA ARG A 123 -8.71 5.83 -23.42
C ARG A 123 -7.88 6.88 -24.14
N LYS A 124 -7.91 8.11 -23.63
CA LYS A 124 -7.04 9.18 -24.09
C LYS A 124 -5.62 8.98 -23.56
N VAL A 125 -4.68 8.66 -24.44
CA VAL A 125 -3.31 8.27 -24.09
C VAL A 125 -2.26 9.15 -24.77
N TRP A 126 -1.06 9.13 -24.22
CA TRP A 126 0.16 9.58 -24.87
C TRP A 126 0.96 8.36 -25.33
N ARG A 127 1.41 8.40 -26.58
CA ARG A 127 2.37 7.47 -27.18
C ARG A 127 3.73 8.14 -27.16
N ILE A 128 4.65 7.63 -26.36
CA ILE A 128 5.97 8.22 -26.15
C ILE A 128 7.01 7.31 -26.81
N PRO A 129 7.71 7.76 -27.87
CA PRO A 129 8.77 6.97 -28.47
C PRO A 129 9.89 6.67 -27.46
N VAL A 130 10.31 5.40 -27.39
CA VAL A 130 11.38 4.88 -26.55
C VAL A 130 12.18 3.84 -27.34
N MET A 131 13.33 3.36 -26.82
CA MET A 131 14.18 2.41 -27.56
C MET A 131 13.45 1.12 -27.97
N GLU A 132 12.56 0.61 -27.12
CA GLU A 132 11.78 -0.62 -27.40
C GLU A 132 10.68 -0.40 -28.46
N GLY A 133 10.29 0.85 -28.70
CA GLY A 133 9.12 1.20 -29.52
C GLY A 133 8.37 2.38 -28.92
N GLU A 134 7.21 2.12 -28.30
CA GLU A 134 6.39 3.17 -27.69
C GLU A 134 5.97 2.80 -26.27
N PHE A 135 6.15 3.74 -25.34
CA PHE A 135 5.51 3.68 -24.03
C PHE A 135 4.13 4.35 -24.08
N ILE A 136 3.09 3.60 -23.72
CA ILE A 136 1.70 4.07 -23.70
C ILE A 136 1.31 4.46 -22.27
N VAL A 137 0.83 5.69 -22.09
CA VAL A 137 0.36 6.18 -20.78
C VAL A 137 -0.88 7.06 -20.88
N GLU A 138 -1.89 6.80 -20.04
CA GLU A 138 -3.13 7.59 -20.04
C GLU A 138 -2.88 9.06 -19.65
N ASP A 139 -3.54 10.03 -20.32
CA ASP A 139 -3.31 11.48 -20.13
C ASP A 139 -3.46 11.91 -18.67
N LYS A 140 -4.44 11.32 -17.98
CA LYS A 140 -4.80 11.66 -16.60
C LYS A 140 -5.21 10.42 -15.81
N PHE A 141 -4.90 10.46 -14.51
CA PHE A 141 -5.23 9.40 -13.56
C PHE A 141 -6.20 9.92 -12.51
N GLY A 142 -7.25 9.18 -12.22
CA GLY A 142 -8.20 9.50 -11.16
C GLY A 142 -7.56 9.43 -9.79
N VAL A 143 -8.02 10.31 -8.89
CA VAL A 143 -7.61 10.31 -7.50
C VAL A 143 -8.79 10.59 -6.58
N LYS A 144 -8.76 9.98 -5.40
CA LYS A 144 -9.75 10.21 -4.35
C LYS A 144 -9.09 10.25 -2.97
N LYS A 145 -9.88 10.56 -1.94
CA LYS A 145 -9.50 10.28 -0.56
C LYS A 145 -9.71 8.80 -0.26
N GLY A 146 -8.65 8.14 0.16
CA GLY A 146 -8.66 6.79 0.72
C GLY A 146 -8.31 6.81 2.21
N VAL A 147 -8.23 5.63 2.81
CA VAL A 147 -7.91 5.46 4.23
C VAL A 147 -6.54 4.80 4.35
N ALA A 148 -5.66 5.37 5.16
CA ALA A 148 -4.33 4.85 5.43
C ALA A 148 -4.12 4.53 6.92
N GLY A 149 -3.30 3.53 7.20
CA GLY A 149 -2.91 3.15 8.56
C GLY A 149 -3.98 2.38 9.34
N GLY A 150 -4.89 1.67 8.67
CA GLY A 150 -5.63 0.59 9.31
C GLY A 150 -4.63 -0.46 9.78
N ASN A 151 -4.74 -0.98 10.99
CA ASN A 151 -3.74 -1.91 11.49
C ASN A 151 -4.29 -2.84 12.56
N PHE A 152 -3.60 -3.96 12.74
CA PHE A 152 -3.72 -4.81 13.91
C PHE A 152 -2.35 -5.39 14.27
N LEU A 153 -2.21 -5.74 15.55
CA LEU A 153 -1.02 -6.33 16.14
C LEU A 153 -1.26 -7.82 16.38
N VAL A 154 -0.32 -8.64 15.93
CA VAL A 154 -0.27 -10.08 16.20
C VAL A 154 0.77 -10.31 17.28
N MET A 155 0.35 -10.76 18.46
CA MET A 155 1.21 -11.01 19.62
C MET A 155 1.31 -12.51 19.86
N ALA A 156 2.53 -13.04 19.79
CA ALA A 156 2.77 -14.49 19.83
C ALA A 156 3.85 -14.88 20.85
N GLU A 157 3.83 -16.15 21.23
CA GLU A 157 4.74 -16.75 22.22
C GLU A 157 6.19 -16.84 21.75
N ASP A 158 6.41 -16.83 20.43
CA ASP A 158 7.72 -16.87 19.81
C ASP A 158 7.73 -16.24 18.41
N LEU A 159 8.93 -16.12 17.83
CA LEU A 159 9.15 -15.51 16.52
C LEU A 159 8.49 -16.28 15.38
N LYS A 160 8.57 -17.62 15.41
CA LYS A 160 8.08 -18.48 14.33
C LYS A 160 6.57 -18.40 14.24
N SER A 161 5.89 -18.53 15.37
CA SER A 161 4.44 -18.41 15.50
C SER A 161 3.96 -17.01 15.12
N GLY A 162 4.66 -15.96 15.58
CA GLY A 162 4.34 -14.57 15.24
C GLY A 162 4.46 -14.27 13.75
N LEU A 163 5.56 -14.70 13.11
CA LEU A 163 5.78 -14.47 11.68
C LEU A 163 4.78 -15.27 10.84
N ALA A 164 4.58 -16.55 11.13
CA ALA A 164 3.62 -17.39 10.41
C ALA A 164 2.18 -16.83 10.47
N ALA A 165 1.78 -16.30 11.63
CA ALA A 165 0.47 -15.66 11.79
C ALA A 165 0.34 -14.35 11.00
N ALA A 166 1.40 -13.54 10.95
CA ALA A 166 1.42 -12.32 10.15
C ALA A 166 1.43 -12.63 8.63
N GLU A 167 2.17 -13.64 8.19
CA GLU A 167 2.16 -14.11 6.80
C GLU A 167 0.79 -14.67 6.40
N ALA A 168 0.17 -15.50 7.26
CA ALA A 168 -1.18 -16.01 7.02
C ALA A 168 -2.20 -14.86 6.86
N ALA A 169 -2.08 -13.80 7.66
CA ALA A 169 -2.90 -12.61 7.52
C ALA A 169 -2.67 -11.88 6.19
N VAL A 170 -1.42 -11.64 5.81
CA VAL A 170 -1.05 -10.98 4.55
C VAL A 170 -1.60 -11.74 3.36
N GLU A 171 -1.43 -13.06 3.33
CA GLU A 171 -1.87 -13.89 2.21
C GLU A 171 -3.40 -13.96 2.13
N ALA A 172 -4.10 -14.05 3.26
CA ALA A 172 -5.57 -13.97 3.27
C ALA A 172 -6.07 -12.63 2.73
N ILE A 173 -5.45 -11.51 3.14
CA ILE A 173 -5.83 -10.18 2.66
C ILE A 173 -5.58 -10.07 1.14
N ARG A 174 -4.40 -10.47 0.66
CA ARG A 174 -4.04 -10.39 -0.77
C ARG A 174 -4.93 -11.28 -1.65
N GLY A 175 -5.24 -12.48 -1.19
CA GLY A 175 -6.08 -13.42 -1.93
C GLY A 175 -7.53 -12.95 -2.04
N ASN A 176 -8.09 -12.47 -0.93
CA ASN A 176 -9.54 -12.33 -0.78
C ASN A 176 -10.05 -10.90 -0.92
N ILE A 177 -9.20 -9.90 -0.70
CA ILE A 177 -9.65 -8.50 -0.59
C ILE A 177 -9.17 -7.68 -1.78
N ARG A 178 -10.04 -6.78 -2.26
CA ARG A 178 -9.77 -5.85 -3.35
C ARG A 178 -9.71 -4.42 -2.82
N GLY A 179 -9.02 -3.54 -3.53
CA GLY A 179 -8.95 -2.13 -3.16
C GLY A 179 -8.10 -1.83 -1.92
N VAL A 180 -7.23 -2.74 -1.49
CA VAL A 180 -6.29 -2.53 -0.37
C VAL A 180 -4.85 -2.84 -0.77
N ILE A 181 -3.90 -2.26 -0.04
CA ILE A 181 -2.47 -2.58 -0.11
C ILE A 181 -1.89 -2.73 1.30
N LEU A 182 -0.77 -3.45 1.38
CA LEU A 182 0.01 -3.66 2.59
C LEU A 182 1.42 -3.08 2.34
N PRO A 183 1.68 -1.80 2.68
CA PRO A 183 2.84 -1.06 2.15
C PRO A 183 4.19 -1.46 2.78
N PHE A 184 4.17 -2.15 3.92
CA PHE A 184 5.40 -2.59 4.58
C PHE A 184 6.06 -3.77 3.85
N PRO A 185 7.36 -4.05 4.09
CA PRO A 185 8.04 -5.19 3.49
C PRO A 185 7.29 -6.51 3.74
N GLY A 186 6.93 -7.21 2.67
CA GLY A 186 6.10 -8.42 2.78
C GLY A 186 4.70 -8.18 3.35
N GLY A 187 4.26 -6.93 3.52
CA GLY A 187 3.02 -6.55 4.19
C GLY A 187 3.11 -6.48 5.72
N ILE A 188 4.31 -6.63 6.30
CA ILE A 188 4.50 -6.82 7.75
C ILE A 188 5.44 -5.74 8.31
N CYS A 189 5.01 -5.06 9.35
CA CYS A 189 5.80 -4.12 10.14
C CYS A 189 6.32 -4.81 11.41
N ARG A 190 7.64 -4.96 11.52
CA ARG A 190 8.29 -5.54 12.72
C ARG A 190 8.68 -4.51 13.77
N SER A 191 8.80 -3.24 13.36
CA SER A 191 9.45 -2.23 14.20
C SER A 191 8.51 -1.61 15.21
N GLY A 192 7.26 -1.34 14.80
CA GLY A 192 6.30 -0.53 15.56
C GLY A 192 6.81 0.90 15.82
N SER A 193 5.94 1.90 15.73
CA SER A 193 6.36 3.29 16.03
C SER A 193 5.38 4.03 16.91
N LYS A 194 5.91 4.97 17.68
CA LYS A 194 5.15 6.03 18.35
C LYS A 194 5.54 7.38 17.77
N VAL A 195 4.63 8.35 17.90
CA VAL A 195 4.88 9.74 17.52
C VAL A 195 5.93 10.33 18.45
N GLY A 196 6.92 11.00 17.88
CA GLY A 196 7.99 11.67 18.62
C GLY A 196 8.99 10.71 19.26
N SER A 197 9.76 11.23 20.21
CA SER A 197 10.73 10.48 21.01
C SER A 197 10.83 11.10 22.40
N LEU A 198 11.13 10.27 23.40
CA LEU A 198 11.34 10.70 24.78
C LEU A 198 12.69 11.40 24.98
N LYS A 199 13.66 11.13 24.09
CA LYS A 199 15.06 11.58 24.26
C LYS A 199 15.56 12.50 23.14
N TYR A 200 14.96 12.44 21.94
CA TYR A 200 15.52 13.06 20.74
C TYR A 200 14.47 13.86 19.96
N LYS A 201 14.89 14.87 19.19
CA LYS A 201 14.01 15.63 18.29
C LYS A 201 13.84 14.90 16.95
N ILE A 202 13.09 13.80 16.97
CA ILE A 202 12.78 12.98 15.78
C ILE A 202 11.27 12.76 15.65
N PRO A 203 10.72 12.63 14.43
CA PRO A 203 9.27 12.58 14.22
C PRO A 203 8.62 11.28 14.70
N ALA A 204 9.38 10.19 14.75
CA ALA A 204 8.93 8.89 15.24
C ALA A 204 10.08 8.13 15.89
N SER A 205 9.75 7.24 16.83
CA SER A 205 10.70 6.33 17.48
C SER A 205 10.02 4.99 17.79
N THR A 206 10.78 4.02 18.28
CA THR A 206 10.22 2.71 18.68
C THR A 206 9.04 2.86 19.63
N ASN A 207 8.02 2.02 19.42
CA ASN A 207 6.90 1.94 20.35
C ASN A 207 7.26 1.06 21.55
N HIS A 208 8.11 1.59 22.44
CA HIS A 208 8.62 0.92 23.65
C HIS A 208 7.56 0.17 24.47
N LEU A 209 6.33 0.67 24.55
CA LEU A 209 5.22 0.01 25.25
C LEU A 209 4.84 -1.36 24.65
N TYR A 210 5.20 -1.62 23.40
CA TYR A 210 4.97 -2.89 22.70
C TYR A 210 6.29 -3.59 22.33
N CYS A 211 7.39 -3.30 23.04
CA CYS A 211 8.66 -3.99 22.84
C CYS A 211 8.79 -5.15 23.83
N PRO A 212 8.76 -6.43 23.41
CA PRO A 212 8.86 -7.56 24.33
C PRO A 212 10.13 -7.55 25.18
N THR A 213 11.24 -7.05 24.64
CA THR A 213 12.53 -6.93 25.34
C THR A 213 12.55 -5.87 26.43
N LEU A 214 11.55 -4.99 26.49
CA LEU A 214 11.44 -3.92 27.49
C LEU A 214 10.34 -4.20 28.52
N ARG A 215 9.60 -5.31 28.39
CA ARG A 215 8.41 -5.60 29.21
C ARG A 215 8.68 -5.49 30.71
N ASP A 216 9.81 -6.02 31.17
CA ASP A 216 10.13 -6.11 32.61
C ASP A 216 10.74 -4.81 33.18
N ILE A 217 11.06 -3.83 32.32
CA ILE A 217 11.65 -2.53 32.73
C ILE A 217 10.79 -1.32 32.36
N GLU A 218 9.76 -1.48 31.53
CA GLU A 218 8.79 -0.45 31.16
C GLU A 218 7.51 -0.63 31.99
N PRO A 219 7.28 0.18 33.03
CA PRO A 219 6.14 0.00 33.94
C PRO A 219 4.78 0.08 33.24
N GLU A 220 4.68 0.81 32.12
CA GLU A 220 3.45 0.96 31.34
C GLU A 220 3.38 -0.03 30.15
N SER A 221 4.19 -1.09 30.17
CA SER A 221 4.25 -2.08 29.10
C SER A 221 2.86 -2.64 28.77
N LYS A 222 2.57 -2.69 27.47
CA LYS A 222 1.36 -3.27 26.88
C LYS A 222 1.60 -4.66 26.32
N VAL A 223 2.78 -5.22 26.53
CA VAL A 223 3.14 -6.59 26.13
C VAL A 223 2.55 -7.57 27.16
N PRO A 224 1.59 -8.44 26.76
CA PRO A 224 1.04 -9.44 27.66
C PRO A 224 2.10 -10.45 28.14
N GLU A 225 1.81 -11.12 29.26
CA GLU A 225 2.57 -12.28 29.70
C GLU A 225 2.61 -13.36 28.59
N GLY A 226 3.73 -14.08 28.50
CA GLY A 226 3.95 -15.11 27.46
C GLY A 226 4.34 -14.57 26.08
N VAL A 227 4.06 -13.30 25.75
CA VAL A 227 4.39 -12.73 24.44
C VAL A 227 5.87 -12.42 24.31
N LYS A 228 6.52 -12.97 23.28
CA LYS A 228 7.93 -12.71 22.93
C LYS A 228 8.11 -12.05 21.57
N THR A 229 7.08 -12.03 20.73
CA THR A 229 7.15 -11.41 19.40
C THR A 229 5.85 -10.69 19.09
N ILE A 230 5.96 -9.50 18.50
CA ILE A 230 4.83 -8.71 18.03
C ILE A 230 5.11 -8.25 16.61
N TYR A 231 4.17 -8.51 15.70
CA TYR A 231 4.14 -7.96 14.35
C TYR A 231 2.91 -7.07 14.17
N GLU A 232 3.05 -6.05 13.34
CA GLU A 232 1.95 -5.17 12.94
C GLU A 232 1.66 -5.37 11.45
N VAL A 233 0.40 -5.58 11.10
CA VAL A 233 -0.06 -5.55 9.70
C VAL A 233 -0.72 -4.20 9.46
N VAL A 234 -0.16 -3.41 8.56
CA VAL A 234 -0.66 -2.08 8.20
C VAL A 234 -1.34 -2.14 6.83
N ILE A 235 -2.52 -1.55 6.73
CA ILE A 235 -3.45 -1.64 5.61
C ILE A 235 -3.85 -0.23 5.18
N ASN A 236 -3.66 0.06 3.90
CA ASN A 236 -4.26 1.21 3.24
C ASN A 236 -5.33 0.71 2.27
N GLY A 237 -6.40 1.47 2.07
CA GLY A 237 -7.47 1.12 1.15
C GLY A 237 -8.12 2.31 0.45
N LEU A 238 -8.85 2.02 -0.62
CA LEU A 238 -9.59 3.02 -1.42
C LEU A 238 -10.76 3.65 -0.64
N GLY A 239 -11.13 3.05 0.49
CA GLY A 239 -12.19 3.49 1.38
C GLY A 239 -12.13 2.76 2.73
N LEU A 240 -13.00 3.16 3.64
CA LEU A 240 -13.07 2.59 4.99
C LEU A 240 -13.62 1.17 4.98
N SER A 241 -14.57 0.85 4.09
CA SER A 241 -15.16 -0.47 3.93
C SER A 241 -14.10 -1.53 3.61
N GLU A 242 -13.22 -1.25 2.66
CA GLU A 242 -12.20 -2.19 2.21
C GLU A 242 -11.17 -2.45 3.33
N VAL A 243 -10.77 -1.40 4.05
CA VAL A 243 -9.86 -1.52 5.20
C VAL A 243 -10.49 -2.34 6.33
N LYS A 244 -11.78 -2.13 6.62
CA LYS A 244 -12.52 -2.93 7.61
C LYS A 244 -12.48 -4.41 7.24
N THR A 245 -12.91 -4.75 6.03
CA THR A 245 -12.95 -6.15 5.58
C THR A 245 -11.55 -6.77 5.59
N ALA A 246 -10.52 -6.04 5.16
CA ALA A 246 -9.14 -6.52 5.20
C ALA A 246 -8.62 -6.78 6.62
N MET A 247 -8.91 -5.88 7.58
CA MET A 247 -8.55 -6.10 8.98
C MET A 247 -9.25 -7.34 9.54
N ALA A 248 -10.55 -7.51 9.26
CA ALA A 248 -11.32 -8.65 9.76
C ALA A 248 -10.79 -9.97 9.18
N GLU A 249 -10.52 -10.01 7.88
CA GLU A 249 -9.99 -11.18 7.19
C GLU A 249 -8.59 -11.56 7.69
N GLY A 250 -7.69 -10.58 7.78
CA GLY A 250 -6.33 -10.79 8.29
C GLY A 250 -6.32 -11.30 9.73
N ILE A 251 -7.17 -10.74 10.60
CA ILE A 251 -7.28 -11.20 11.99
C ILE A 251 -7.80 -12.64 12.04
N ARG A 252 -8.87 -12.98 11.31
CA ARG A 252 -9.42 -14.34 11.28
C ARG A 252 -8.43 -15.38 10.76
N ALA A 253 -7.53 -14.99 9.85
CA ALA A 253 -6.45 -15.85 9.38
C ALA A 253 -5.35 -16.00 10.43
N ALA A 254 -4.88 -14.89 11.01
CA ALA A 254 -3.81 -14.89 12.01
C ALA A 254 -4.14 -15.77 13.23
N VAL A 255 -5.35 -15.67 13.78
CA VAL A 255 -5.74 -16.41 15.01
C VAL A 255 -5.83 -17.93 14.81
N LYS A 256 -5.78 -18.43 13.58
CA LYS A 256 -5.75 -19.88 13.30
C LYS A 256 -4.36 -20.48 13.49
N VAL A 257 -3.32 -19.66 13.60
CA VAL A 257 -1.94 -20.12 13.78
C VAL A 257 -1.68 -20.40 15.26
N PRO A 258 -1.22 -21.62 15.63
CA PRO A 258 -0.82 -21.93 17.00
C PRO A 258 0.26 -20.97 17.52
N GLY A 259 0.22 -20.67 18.82
CA GLY A 259 1.17 -19.77 19.48
C GLY A 259 0.81 -18.28 19.40
N VAL A 260 -0.29 -17.92 18.73
CA VAL A 260 -0.88 -16.57 18.83
C VAL A 260 -1.58 -16.41 20.19
N ILE A 261 -1.13 -15.44 20.98
CA ILE A 261 -1.65 -15.17 22.33
C ILE A 261 -2.73 -14.09 22.31
N ARG A 262 -2.51 -13.01 21.55
CA ARG A 262 -3.42 -11.85 21.55
C ARG A 262 -3.40 -11.10 20.23
N ILE A 263 -4.56 -10.57 19.86
CA ILE A 263 -4.71 -9.56 18.83
C ILE A 263 -4.98 -8.20 19.48
N SER A 264 -4.36 -7.15 18.97
CA SER A 264 -4.63 -5.77 19.38
C SER A 264 -4.56 -4.83 18.18
N ALA A 265 -4.63 -3.51 18.40
CA ALA A 265 -4.43 -2.52 17.36
C ALA A 265 -3.70 -1.28 17.91
N GLY A 266 -2.79 -0.75 17.11
CA GLY A 266 -2.10 0.51 17.34
C GLY A 266 -3.04 1.69 17.17
N ASN A 267 -3.00 2.63 18.11
CA ASN A 267 -3.72 3.89 18.05
C ASN A 267 -2.92 5.02 18.72
N TYR A 268 -3.33 6.25 18.46
CA TYR A 268 -2.69 7.45 19.02
C TYR A 268 -3.62 8.19 19.99
N GLY A 269 -4.26 7.45 20.88
CA GLY A 269 -5.19 7.99 21.89
C GLY A 269 -6.45 8.64 21.31
N GLY A 270 -6.78 8.33 20.05
CA GLY A 270 -7.93 8.90 19.34
C GLY A 270 -7.81 10.39 18.98
N LYS A 271 -6.61 10.98 19.10
CA LYS A 271 -6.39 12.43 18.90
C LYS A 271 -5.88 12.83 17.51
N LEU A 272 -5.34 11.89 16.73
CA LEU A 272 -4.68 12.19 15.45
C LEU A 272 -5.47 11.76 14.20
N GLY A 273 -6.11 10.59 14.22
CA GLY A 273 -6.75 10.02 13.03
C GLY A 273 -8.23 10.36 12.93
N GLN A 274 -8.74 10.59 11.71
CA GLN A 274 -10.16 10.86 11.44
C GLN A 274 -11.05 9.64 11.70
N HIS A 275 -10.53 8.44 11.49
CA HIS A 275 -11.29 7.20 11.64
C HIS A 275 -10.79 6.36 12.81
N LYS A 276 -11.74 5.89 13.62
CA LYS A 276 -11.56 4.93 14.71
C LYS A 276 -12.24 3.62 14.30
N LEU A 277 -11.55 2.50 14.53
CA LEU A 277 -12.04 1.17 14.23
C LEU A 277 -11.86 0.32 15.47
N TYR A 278 -12.97 -0.18 16.02
CA TYR A 278 -12.97 -1.01 17.22
C TYR A 278 -13.01 -2.48 16.80
N LEU A 279 -12.01 -3.26 17.23
CA LEU A 279 -11.87 -4.65 16.77
C LEU A 279 -13.06 -5.54 17.13
N ARG A 280 -13.69 -5.29 18.29
CA ARG A 280 -14.87 -6.02 18.74
C ARG A 280 -16.05 -5.86 17.76
N GLU A 281 -16.34 -4.61 17.38
CA GLU A 281 -17.37 -4.30 16.40
C GLU A 281 -17.04 -4.88 15.02
N LEU A 282 -15.77 -4.84 14.65
CA LEU A 282 -15.30 -5.35 13.36
C LEU A 282 -15.50 -6.86 13.19
N LEU A 283 -15.37 -7.61 14.28
CA LEU A 283 -15.42 -9.08 14.27
C LEU A 283 -16.81 -9.65 14.58
N GLY A 284 -17.79 -8.80 14.89
CA GLY A 284 -19.19 -9.20 15.11
C GLY A 284 -19.60 -9.40 16.57
N GLY A 285 -18.84 -8.87 17.54
CA GLY A 285 -19.19 -8.89 18.97
C GLY A 285 -18.35 -9.79 19.85
#